data_AF-A0A954P3Z7-F1
#
_entry.id   AF-A0A954P3Z7-F1
#
_cell.length_a   1.000
_cell.length_b   1.000
_cell.length_c   1.000
_cell.angle_alpha   90.00
_cell.angle_beta   90.00
_cell.angle_gamma   90.00
#
_symmetry.space_group_name_H-M   'P 1'
#
loop_
_entity.id
_entity.type
_entity.pdbx_description
1 polymer ?
#
loop_
_entity_poly.entity_id
_entity_poly.type
_entity_poly.pdbx_seq_one_letter_code
_entity_poly.pdbx_strand_id
1 'polypeptide(L)'
;MSEPAPHRNPEFDHRRFGTGWISGVAGVVLALVGLGTVLCLRYPQFLTVADARGMYNVGLIRLALHLVLIAAFVLGVLSIVLRRRKILGFTAMGTVLLATLLGGSHAQTRFEIKRDVYLGLDWFLLNLIFTGIIFIPIERLLKRVDQPIFRFEWREDLLYLLVSSLLVQSLTYLSMVPSTAILHTVELTRLRAAVASQPLVLQFVEIMFLTDLVQYWLHRFFH
;
A
#
# COMPACT_ATOMS: atom_id res chain seq x y z
N MET A 1 -33.71 17.65 40.28
CA MET A 1 -33.88 17.57 38.82
C MET A 1 -32.68 16.81 38.30
N SER A 2 -32.80 15.48 38.21
CA SER A 2 -31.71 14.58 37.81
C SER A 2 -31.49 14.69 36.31
N GLU A 3 -30.27 15.02 35.88
CA GLU A 3 -29.86 14.94 34.47
C GLU A 3 -30.21 13.57 33.89
N PRO A 4 -30.84 13.49 32.72
CA PRO A 4 -31.03 12.23 32.04
C PRO A 4 -29.65 11.68 31.62
N ALA A 5 -29.38 10.43 31.96
CA ALA A 5 -28.15 9.74 31.57
C ALA A 5 -27.95 9.83 30.04
N PRO A 6 -26.71 10.03 29.55
CA PRO A 6 -26.47 10.16 28.12
C PRO A 6 -26.93 8.89 27.39
N HIS A 7 -27.81 9.07 26.41
CA HIS A 7 -28.29 8.01 25.53
C HIS A 7 -27.09 7.30 24.87
N ARG A 8 -26.70 6.13 25.39
CA ARG A 8 -25.70 5.27 24.74
C ARG A 8 -26.30 4.76 23.44
N ASN A 9 -25.76 5.23 22.31
CA ASN A 9 -26.18 4.76 20.99
C ASN A 9 -25.94 3.24 20.87
N PRO A 10 -26.98 2.41 20.67
CA PRO A 10 -26.87 0.94 20.72
C PRO A 10 -26.02 0.33 19.58
N GLU A 11 -25.69 1.11 18.54
CA GLU A 11 -24.79 0.69 17.47
C GLU A 11 -23.33 0.51 17.92
N PHE A 12 -22.86 1.27 18.92
CA PHE A 12 -21.48 1.18 19.39
C PHE A 12 -21.21 -0.05 20.26
N ASP A 13 -22.25 -0.63 20.86
CA ASP A 13 -22.10 -1.80 21.75
C ASP A 13 -21.64 -3.06 20.98
N HIS A 14 -21.89 -3.09 19.67
CA HIS A 14 -21.50 -4.18 18.78
C HIS A 14 -20.05 -4.09 18.27
N ARG A 15 -19.34 -2.97 18.49
CA ARG A 15 -17.94 -2.75 18.02
C ARG A 15 -16.88 -2.95 19.10
N ARG A 16 -17.27 -3.42 20.28
CA ARG A 16 -16.36 -3.63 21.42
C ARG A 16 -15.48 -4.86 21.25
N PHE A 17 -14.41 -4.92 22.03
CA PHE A 17 -13.61 -6.13 22.17
C PHE A 17 -14.50 -7.28 22.68
N GLY A 18 -14.32 -8.49 22.13
CA GLY A 18 -15.13 -9.67 22.47
C GLY A 18 -16.40 -9.88 21.63
N THR A 19 -16.85 -8.90 20.84
CA THR A 19 -18.06 -9.06 19.99
C THR A 19 -17.82 -9.78 18.66
N GLY A 20 -16.57 -10.13 18.35
CA GLY A 20 -16.15 -10.64 17.04
C GLY A 20 -16.06 -9.58 15.93
N TRP A 21 -16.29 -8.29 16.24
CA TRP A 21 -16.19 -7.21 15.26
C TRP A 21 -14.74 -6.94 14.86
N ILE A 22 -13.83 -6.79 15.83
CA ILE A 22 -12.41 -6.52 15.58
C ILE A 22 -11.77 -7.66 14.78
N SER A 23 -12.03 -8.92 15.18
CA SER A 23 -11.53 -10.08 14.45
C SER A 23 -12.11 -10.15 13.03
N GLY A 24 -13.38 -9.81 12.84
CA GLY A 24 -14.00 -9.78 11.51
C GLY A 24 -13.38 -8.74 10.59
N VAL A 25 -13.22 -7.51 11.08
CA VAL A 25 -12.62 -6.42 10.30
C VAL A 25 -11.16 -6.70 9.99
N ALA A 26 -10.37 -7.09 10.99
CA ALA A 26 -8.96 -7.44 10.79
C ALA A 26 -8.80 -8.64 9.83
N GLY A 27 -9.67 -9.64 9.95
CA GLY A 27 -9.70 -10.80 9.05
C GLY A 27 -9.98 -10.40 7.60
N VAL A 28 -10.95 -9.52 7.35
CA VAL A 28 -11.25 -9.02 5.99
C VAL A 28 -10.07 -8.21 5.44
N VAL A 29 -9.49 -7.31 6.22
CA VAL A 29 -8.35 -6.49 5.78
C VAL A 29 -7.16 -7.37 5.40
N LEU A 30 -6.79 -8.32 6.27
CA LEU A 30 -5.70 -9.26 5.99
C LEU A 30 -6.00 -10.15 4.78
N ALA A 31 -7.24 -10.60 4.61
CA ALA A 31 -7.64 -11.39 3.45
C ALA A 31 -7.53 -10.60 2.15
N LEU A 32 -7.95 -9.32 2.14
CA LEU A 32 -7.84 -8.44 0.97
C LEU A 32 -6.39 -8.13 0.62
N VAL A 33 -5.55 -7.83 1.63
CA VAL A 33 -4.10 -7.63 1.44
C VAL A 33 -3.45 -8.91 0.91
N GLY A 34 -3.80 -10.06 1.48
CA GLY A 34 -3.33 -11.38 1.03
C GLY A 34 -3.72 -11.67 -0.41
N LEU A 35 -4.99 -11.43 -0.78
CA LEU A 35 -5.47 -11.56 -2.15
C LEU A 35 -4.72 -10.62 -3.11
N GLY A 36 -4.56 -9.35 -2.75
CA GLY A 36 -3.79 -8.39 -3.54
C GLY A 36 -2.35 -8.85 -3.76
N THR A 37 -1.72 -9.42 -2.74
CA THR A 37 -0.36 -9.99 -2.83
C THR A 37 -0.33 -11.22 -3.74
N VAL A 38 -1.31 -12.13 -3.65
CA VAL A 38 -1.44 -13.27 -4.58
C VAL A 38 -1.56 -12.79 -6.03
N LEU A 39 -2.37 -11.76 -6.28
CA LEU A 39 -2.50 -11.17 -7.60
C LEU A 39 -1.16 -10.58 -8.08
N CYS A 40 -0.43 -9.88 -7.21
CA CYS A 40 0.92 -9.37 -7.52
C CYS A 40 1.90 -10.49 -7.88
N LEU A 41 1.88 -11.62 -7.17
CA LEU A 41 2.74 -12.77 -7.46
C LEU A 41 2.33 -13.50 -8.76
N ARG A 42 1.03 -13.52 -9.08
CA ARG A 42 0.50 -14.21 -10.27
C ARG A 42 0.65 -13.39 -11.56
N TYR A 43 0.50 -12.07 -11.47
CA TYR A 43 0.59 -11.13 -12.59
C TYR A 43 1.65 -10.05 -12.34
N PRO A 44 2.90 -10.43 -12.06
CA PRO A 44 3.93 -9.47 -11.67
C PRO A 44 4.15 -8.42 -12.75
N GLN A 45 4.10 -8.80 -14.03
CA GLN A 45 4.29 -7.90 -15.15
C GLN A 45 3.35 -6.69 -15.17
N PHE A 46 2.14 -6.81 -14.61
CA PHE A 46 1.14 -5.75 -14.59
C PHE A 46 1.00 -5.09 -13.22
N LEU A 47 1.14 -5.86 -12.14
CA LEU A 47 0.76 -5.44 -10.80
C LEU A 47 1.95 -5.07 -9.91
N THR A 48 3.19 -5.29 -10.36
CA THR A 48 4.38 -4.97 -9.57
C THR A 48 5.26 -3.93 -10.24
N VAL A 49 5.87 -3.04 -9.44
CA VAL A 49 6.82 -2.03 -9.92
C VAL A 49 8.08 -2.71 -10.47
N ALA A 50 8.45 -2.41 -11.72
CA ALA A 50 9.53 -3.11 -12.43
C ALA A 50 10.87 -3.05 -11.66
N ASP A 51 11.25 -1.88 -11.15
CA ASP A 51 12.51 -1.68 -10.42
C ASP A 51 12.54 -2.38 -9.06
N ALA A 52 11.38 -2.48 -8.40
CA ALA A 52 11.27 -3.08 -7.07
C ALA A 52 11.33 -4.62 -7.11
N ARG A 53 10.97 -5.25 -8.23
CA ARG A 53 10.95 -6.72 -8.39
C ARG A 53 12.30 -7.36 -8.06
N GLY A 54 13.40 -6.71 -8.43
CA GLY A 54 14.76 -7.22 -8.19
C GLY A 54 15.17 -7.18 -6.71
N MET A 55 14.53 -6.33 -5.91
CA MET A 55 14.81 -6.18 -4.48
C MET A 55 13.97 -7.12 -3.61
N TYR A 56 12.91 -7.69 -4.18
CA TYR A 56 11.98 -8.53 -3.43
C TYR A 56 12.55 -9.92 -3.15
N ASN A 57 12.73 -10.23 -1.85
CA ASN A 57 12.97 -11.61 -1.43
C ASN A 57 11.65 -12.39 -1.52
N VAL A 58 11.44 -13.06 -2.65
CA VAL A 58 10.22 -13.83 -2.95
C VAL A 58 9.96 -14.91 -1.88
N GLY A 59 11.01 -15.53 -1.33
CA GLY A 59 10.87 -16.52 -0.25
C GLY A 59 10.21 -15.93 1.00
N LEU A 60 10.69 -14.76 1.44
CA LEU A 60 10.11 -14.04 2.58
C LEU A 60 8.67 -13.58 2.29
N ILE A 61 8.41 -13.06 1.09
CA ILE A 61 7.05 -12.63 0.70
C ILE A 61 6.09 -13.81 0.72
N ARG A 62 6.48 -14.97 0.19
CA ARG A 62 5.63 -16.19 0.20
C ARG A 62 5.35 -16.66 1.61
N LEU A 63 6.35 -16.65 2.50
CA LEU A 63 6.18 -17.00 3.91
C LEU A 63 5.24 -16.02 4.61
N ALA A 64 5.49 -14.71 4.47
CA ALA A 64 4.66 -13.67 5.06
C ALA A 64 3.20 -13.77 4.55
N LEU A 65 3.01 -13.94 3.24
CA LEU A 65 1.70 -14.15 2.64
C LEU A 65 0.99 -15.38 3.22
N HIS A 66 1.70 -16.49 3.39
CA HIS A 66 1.14 -17.70 3.98
C HIS A 66 0.63 -17.45 5.40
N LEU A 67 1.45 -16.80 6.24
CA LEU A 67 1.07 -16.42 7.61
C LEU A 67 -0.11 -15.45 7.64
N VAL A 68 -0.14 -14.46 6.73
CA VAL A 68 -1.24 -13.51 6.60
C VAL A 68 -2.56 -14.21 6.23
N LEU A 69 -2.53 -15.15 5.29
CA LEU A 69 -3.74 -15.90 4.90
C LEU A 69 -4.25 -16.80 6.02
N ILE A 70 -3.34 -17.46 6.77
CA ILE A 70 -3.71 -18.24 7.96
C ILE A 70 -4.33 -17.34 9.02
N ALA A 71 -3.69 -16.21 9.34
CA ALA A 71 -4.20 -15.27 10.33
C ALA A 71 -5.58 -14.72 9.92
N ALA A 72 -5.76 -14.37 8.65
CA ALA A 72 -7.03 -13.92 8.10
C ALA A 72 -8.12 -14.99 8.23
N PHE A 73 -7.79 -16.25 7.95
CA PHE A 73 -8.71 -17.38 8.11
C PHE A 73 -9.13 -17.58 9.57
N VAL A 74 -8.17 -17.65 10.49
CA VAL A 74 -8.43 -17.83 11.93
C VAL A 74 -9.28 -16.69 12.48
N LEU A 75 -8.98 -15.44 12.13
CA LEU A 75 -9.76 -14.28 12.53
C LEU A 75 -11.17 -14.28 11.92
N GLY A 76 -11.30 -14.74 10.67
CA GLY A 76 -12.57 -14.96 9.99
C GLY A 76 -13.44 -15.97 10.75
N VAL A 77 -12.90 -17.14 11.08
CA VAL A 77 -13.56 -18.16 11.89
C VAL A 77 -13.96 -17.60 13.26
N LEU A 78 -13.05 -16.91 13.95
CA LEU A 78 -13.33 -16.29 15.25
C LEU A 78 -14.48 -15.27 15.16
N SER A 79 -14.55 -14.50 14.07
CA SER A 79 -15.67 -13.59 13.81
C SER A 79 -16.97 -14.34 13.56
N ILE A 80 -16.94 -15.46 12.82
CA ILE A 80 -18.11 -16.33 12.67
C ILE A 80 -18.52 -16.92 14.01
N VAL A 81 -17.62 -17.28 14.92
CA VAL A 81 -18.04 -17.82 16.22
C VAL A 81 -18.68 -16.74 17.08
N LEU A 82 -18.00 -15.60 17.26
CA LEU A 82 -18.37 -14.58 18.25
C LEU A 82 -19.49 -13.62 17.78
N ARG A 83 -19.59 -13.31 16.49
CA ARG A 83 -20.45 -12.21 16.01
C ARG A 83 -21.86 -12.68 15.68
N ARG A 84 -22.92 -11.95 16.07
CA ARG A 84 -24.30 -12.29 15.63
C ARG A 84 -24.47 -12.23 14.11
N ARG A 85 -24.00 -11.16 13.47
CA ARG A 85 -23.99 -11.01 11.99
C ARG A 85 -22.69 -11.59 11.41
N LYS A 86 -22.77 -12.72 10.71
CA LYS A 86 -21.60 -13.50 10.25
C LYS A 86 -20.94 -12.99 8.95
N ILE A 87 -21.47 -11.91 8.35
CA ILE A 87 -21.02 -11.38 7.04
C ILE A 87 -19.51 -11.10 7.00
N LEU A 88 -18.94 -10.49 8.05
CA LEU A 88 -17.49 -10.19 8.07
C LEU A 88 -16.63 -11.46 8.08
N GLY A 89 -17.03 -12.48 8.84
CA GLY A 89 -16.31 -13.74 8.87
C GLY A 89 -16.40 -14.51 7.54
N PHE A 90 -17.60 -14.58 6.93
CA PHE A 90 -17.77 -15.21 5.63
C PHE A 90 -17.06 -14.47 4.50
N THR A 91 -17.04 -13.14 4.51
CA THR A 91 -16.29 -12.35 3.52
C THR A 91 -14.80 -12.59 3.66
N ALA A 92 -14.23 -12.56 4.88
CA ALA A 92 -12.82 -12.89 5.10
C ALA A 92 -12.48 -14.31 4.59
N MET A 93 -13.28 -15.31 4.97
CA MET A 93 -13.06 -16.70 4.54
C MET A 93 -13.21 -16.89 3.03
N GLY A 94 -14.21 -16.26 2.41
CA GLY A 94 -14.41 -16.30 0.96
C GLY A 94 -13.25 -15.66 0.20
N THR A 95 -12.72 -14.54 0.71
CA THR A 95 -11.54 -13.89 0.13
C THR A 95 -10.27 -14.74 0.31
N VAL A 96 -10.06 -15.37 1.48
CA VAL A 96 -8.95 -16.31 1.67
C VAL A 96 -9.08 -17.51 0.72
N LEU A 97 -10.29 -18.08 0.59
CA LEU A 97 -10.54 -19.18 -0.34
C LEU A 97 -10.19 -18.77 -1.78
N LEU A 98 -10.66 -17.61 -2.23
CA LEU A 98 -10.31 -17.06 -3.54
C LEU A 98 -8.78 -16.92 -3.69
N ALA A 99 -8.10 -16.32 -2.71
CA ALA A 99 -6.64 -16.16 -2.72
C ALA A 99 -5.91 -17.51 -2.82
N THR A 100 -6.37 -18.54 -2.10
CA THR A 100 -5.80 -19.89 -2.16
C THR A 100 -6.06 -20.58 -3.50
N LEU A 101 -7.27 -20.45 -4.06
CA LEU A 101 -7.60 -20.99 -5.40
C LEU A 101 -6.79 -20.34 -6.52
N LEU A 102 -6.42 -19.06 -6.35
CA LEU A 102 -5.56 -18.34 -7.30
C LEU A 102 -4.07 -18.69 -7.12
N GLY A 103 -3.71 -19.59 -6.19
CA GLY A 103 -2.36 -20.12 -5.99
C GLY A 103 -1.76 -19.82 -4.62
N GLY A 104 -2.36 -18.95 -3.81
CA GLY A 104 -1.89 -18.63 -2.46
C GLY A 104 -0.41 -18.25 -2.40
N SER A 105 0.31 -18.78 -1.42
CA SER A 105 1.76 -18.60 -1.27
C SER A 105 2.59 -19.23 -2.39
N HIS A 106 2.00 -20.07 -3.26
CA HIS A 106 2.66 -20.73 -4.39
C HIS A 106 2.26 -20.15 -5.75
N ALA A 107 1.55 -19.01 -5.79
CA ALA A 107 1.23 -18.32 -7.04
C ALA A 107 2.49 -18.20 -7.92
N GLN A 108 2.41 -18.77 -9.12
CA GLN A 108 3.57 -18.99 -10.00
C GLN A 108 4.19 -17.68 -10.44
N THR A 109 5.51 -17.61 -10.32
CA THR A 109 6.32 -16.43 -10.63
C THR A 109 7.06 -16.65 -11.95
N ARG A 110 6.60 -16.03 -13.04
CA ARG A 110 7.46 -15.74 -14.19
C ARG A 110 7.82 -14.25 -14.14
N PHE A 111 8.86 -13.91 -13.38
CA PHE A 111 9.36 -12.54 -13.26
C PHE A 111 10.19 -12.09 -14.48
N GLU A 112 10.28 -12.89 -15.53
CA GLU A 112 11.21 -12.64 -16.66
C GLU A 112 10.69 -11.64 -17.70
N ILE A 113 9.49 -11.07 -17.54
CA ILE A 113 8.97 -10.10 -18.51
C ILE A 113 9.26 -8.67 -18.02
N LYS A 114 10.28 -8.04 -18.61
CA LYS A 114 10.47 -6.58 -18.55
C LYS A 114 9.38 -5.93 -19.41
N ARG A 115 8.40 -5.31 -18.76
CA ARG A 115 7.47 -4.36 -19.37
C ARG A 115 7.58 -3.05 -18.64
N ASP A 116 7.60 -1.97 -19.42
CA ASP A 116 7.80 -0.62 -18.90
C ASP A 116 6.48 -0.02 -18.33
N VAL A 117 5.34 -0.64 -18.64
CA VAL A 117 4.02 -0.22 -18.16
C VAL A 117 3.48 -1.20 -17.11
N TYR A 118 3.26 -0.69 -15.90
CA TYR A 118 2.71 -1.42 -14.75
C TYR A 118 1.77 -0.52 -13.93
N LEU A 119 0.87 -1.12 -13.15
CA LEU A 119 -0.05 -0.44 -12.24
C LEU A 119 0.51 -0.25 -10.82
N GLY A 120 1.50 -1.06 -10.42
CA GLY A 120 2.15 -0.99 -9.10
C GLY A 120 1.21 -1.19 -7.92
N LEU A 121 0.40 -2.25 -7.98
CA LEU A 121 -0.46 -2.68 -6.87
C LEU A 121 0.36 -3.08 -5.64
N ASP A 122 1.54 -3.67 -5.83
CA ASP A 122 2.50 -3.96 -4.75
C ASP A 122 2.90 -2.70 -3.97
N TRP A 123 3.25 -1.63 -4.68
CA TRP A 123 3.61 -0.35 -4.09
C TRP A 123 2.44 0.28 -3.34
N PHE A 124 1.23 0.20 -3.92
CA PHE A 124 0.01 0.61 -3.23
C PHE A 124 -0.23 -0.18 -1.93
N LEU A 125 -0.10 -1.51 -1.98
CA LEU A 125 -0.27 -2.37 -0.79
C LEU A 125 0.77 -2.06 0.28
N LEU A 126 2.04 -1.89 -0.12
CA LEU A 126 3.12 -1.50 0.79
C LEU A 126 2.82 -0.15 1.45
N ASN A 127 2.41 0.86 0.69
CA ASN A 127 2.04 2.17 1.24
C ASN A 127 0.84 2.09 2.18
N LEU A 128 -0.20 1.33 1.82
CA LEU A 128 -1.38 1.13 2.67
C LEU A 128 -1.00 0.49 4.01
N ILE A 129 -0.20 -0.58 3.97
CA ILE A 129 0.26 -1.28 5.18
C ILE A 129 1.18 -0.38 6.01
N PHE A 130 2.16 0.26 5.38
CA PHE A 130 3.14 1.12 6.04
C PHE A 130 2.47 2.32 6.72
N THR A 131 1.61 3.02 5.99
CA THR A 131 0.83 4.16 6.52
C THR A 131 -0.07 3.68 7.65
N GLY A 132 -0.75 2.54 7.49
CA GLY A 132 -1.59 1.97 8.55
C GLY A 132 -0.80 1.62 9.82
N ILE A 133 0.36 0.96 9.70
CA ILE A 133 1.21 0.57 10.84
C ILE A 133 1.75 1.79 11.58
N ILE A 134 2.03 2.90 10.88
CA ILE A 134 2.55 4.11 11.50
C ILE A 134 1.43 4.95 12.11
N PHE A 135 0.43 5.31 11.31
CA PHE A 135 -0.54 6.34 11.71
C PHE A 135 -1.64 5.80 12.63
N ILE A 136 -2.08 4.54 12.48
CA ILE A 136 -3.14 3.99 13.35
C ILE A 136 -2.67 3.97 14.82
N PRO A 137 -1.47 3.46 15.17
CA PRO A 137 -1.01 3.47 16.56
C PRO A 137 -0.77 4.88 17.10
N ILE A 138 -0.17 5.78 16.29
CA ILE A 138 0.07 7.17 16.69
C ILE A 138 -1.25 7.87 17.03
N GLU A 139 -2.25 7.74 16.17
CA GLU A 139 -3.57 8.32 16.39
C GLU A 139 -4.24 7.76 17.65
N ARG A 140 -4.14 6.44 17.86
CA ARG A 140 -4.68 5.76 19.04
C ARG A 140 -3.97 6.12 20.34
N LEU A 141 -2.67 6.43 20.30
CA LEU A 141 -1.90 6.83 21.46
C LEU A 141 -2.17 8.29 21.83
N LEU A 142 -2.22 9.18 20.84
CA LEU A 142 -2.39 10.61 21.07
C LEU A 142 -3.84 10.99 21.42
N LYS A 143 -4.84 10.21 20.97
CA LYS A 143 -6.27 10.40 21.28
C LYS A 143 -6.79 11.84 21.15
N ARG A 144 -6.22 12.63 20.22
CA ARG A 144 -6.60 14.04 20.03
C ARG A 144 -8.04 14.20 19.55
N VAL A 145 -8.55 13.20 18.83
CA VAL A 145 -9.93 13.14 18.34
C VAL A 145 -10.49 11.76 18.67
N ASP A 146 -11.68 11.71 19.28
CA ASP A 146 -12.36 10.45 19.58
C ASP A 146 -13.11 9.96 18.34
N GLN A 147 -12.38 9.37 17.40
CA GLN A 147 -12.92 8.79 16.18
C GLN A 147 -12.61 7.30 16.05
N PRO A 148 -13.53 6.50 15.46
CA PRO A 148 -13.26 5.12 15.12
C PRO A 148 -12.27 5.03 13.94
N ILE A 149 -11.43 3.98 13.92
CA ILE A 149 -10.49 3.72 12.81
C ILE A 149 -11.22 3.66 11.47
N PHE A 150 -12.35 2.95 11.43
CA PHE A 150 -13.24 2.92 10.28
C PHE A 150 -14.42 3.86 10.53
N ARG A 151 -14.17 5.16 10.36
CA ARG A 151 -15.21 6.20 10.31
C ARG A 151 -16.09 6.06 9.07
N PHE A 152 -17.16 6.83 8.98
CA PHE A 152 -18.16 6.67 7.91
C PHE A 152 -17.54 6.74 6.50
N GLU A 153 -16.59 7.64 6.30
CA GLU A 153 -15.97 7.97 5.01
C GLU A 153 -14.70 7.14 4.69
N TRP A 154 -14.47 6.03 5.40
CA TRP A 154 -13.25 5.22 5.21
C TRP A 154 -13.08 4.70 3.77
N ARG A 155 -14.19 4.57 3.03
CA ARG A 155 -14.22 4.08 1.64
C ARG A 155 -13.70 5.15 0.69
N GLU A 156 -14.09 6.39 0.93
CA GLU A 156 -13.62 7.57 0.24
C GLU A 156 -12.12 7.73 0.48
N ASP A 157 -11.66 7.61 1.73
CA ASP A 157 -10.23 7.65 2.07
C ASP A 157 -9.43 6.59 1.29
N LEU A 158 -9.92 5.36 1.23
CA LEU A 158 -9.28 4.27 0.48
C LEU A 158 -9.30 4.53 -1.03
N LEU A 159 -10.39 5.07 -1.57
CA LEU A 159 -10.51 5.43 -2.98
C LEU A 159 -9.52 6.56 -3.33
N TYR A 160 -9.45 7.59 -2.50
CA TYR A 160 -8.50 8.69 -2.66
C TYR A 160 -7.06 8.18 -2.61
N LEU A 161 -6.73 7.30 -1.67
CA LEU A 161 -5.40 6.69 -1.58
C LEU A 161 -5.06 5.89 -2.85
N LEU A 162 -6.00 5.08 -3.34
CA LEU A 162 -5.82 4.27 -4.54
C LEU A 162 -5.63 5.14 -5.78
N VAL A 163 -6.55 6.08 -6.02
CA VAL A 163 -6.50 6.98 -7.19
C VAL A 163 -5.26 7.85 -7.14
N SER A 164 -4.93 8.43 -5.99
CA SER A 164 -3.71 9.23 -5.83
C SER A 164 -2.46 8.41 -6.10
N SER A 165 -2.40 7.16 -5.62
CA SER A 165 -1.27 6.27 -5.89
C SER A 165 -1.11 5.95 -7.38
N LEU A 166 -2.22 5.75 -8.11
CA LEU A 166 -2.19 5.52 -9.55
C LEU A 166 -1.81 6.78 -10.33
N LEU A 167 -2.31 7.95 -9.93
CA LEU A 167 -1.98 9.24 -10.55
C LEU A 167 -0.51 9.60 -10.34
N VAL A 168 0.03 9.43 -9.12
CA VAL A 168 1.44 9.66 -8.83
C VAL A 168 2.33 8.76 -9.68
N GLN A 169 2.00 7.47 -9.78
CA GLN A 169 2.76 6.54 -10.64
C GLN A 169 2.69 6.93 -12.11
N SER A 170 1.49 7.27 -12.60
CA SER A 170 1.26 7.66 -13.99
C SER A 170 2.01 8.95 -14.33
N LEU A 171 1.97 9.94 -13.45
CA LEU A 171 2.69 11.20 -13.60
C LEU A 171 4.20 10.98 -13.55
N THR A 172 4.69 10.16 -12.61
CA THR A 172 6.11 9.80 -12.51
C THR A 172 6.59 9.15 -13.81
N TYR A 173 5.86 8.17 -14.33
CA TYR A 173 6.17 7.53 -15.60
C TYR A 173 6.19 8.55 -16.74
N LEU A 174 5.12 9.36 -16.87
CA LEU A 174 5.00 10.33 -17.95
C LEU A 174 6.08 11.42 -17.90
N SER A 175 6.52 11.83 -16.70
CA SER A 175 7.62 12.77 -16.50
C SER A 175 8.99 12.13 -16.75
N MET A 176 9.18 10.86 -16.43
CA MET A 176 10.47 10.17 -16.57
C MET A 176 10.74 9.71 -18.01
N VAL A 177 9.72 9.25 -18.76
CA VAL A 177 9.87 8.75 -20.13
C VAL A 177 10.63 9.71 -21.07
N PRO A 178 10.29 11.01 -21.18
CA PRO A 178 11.03 11.90 -22.07
C PRO A 178 12.47 12.11 -21.59
N SER A 179 12.68 12.19 -20.28
CA SER A 179 14.02 12.32 -19.67
C SER A 179 14.89 11.12 -20.00
N THR A 180 14.39 9.89 -19.78
CA THR A 180 15.14 8.67 -20.09
C THR A 180 15.37 8.51 -21.58
N ALA A 181 14.40 8.84 -22.44
CA ALA A 181 14.57 8.80 -23.89
C ALA A 181 15.69 9.72 -24.38
N ILE A 182 15.79 10.95 -23.86
CA ILE A 182 16.88 11.88 -24.19
C ILE A 182 18.22 11.35 -23.62
N LEU A 183 18.23 10.85 -22.39
CA LEU A 183 19.44 10.30 -21.78
C LEU A 183 19.99 9.08 -22.53
N HIS A 184 19.14 8.33 -23.24
CA HIS A 184 19.58 7.21 -24.09
C HIS A 184 20.30 7.66 -25.36
N THR A 185 20.13 8.92 -25.81
CA THR A 185 20.80 9.44 -27.01
C THR A 185 22.10 10.19 -26.69
N VAL A 186 22.34 10.53 -25.42
CA VAL A 186 23.48 11.35 -25.00
C VAL A 186 24.49 10.52 -24.18
N GLU A 187 25.74 10.50 -24.61
CA GLU A 187 26.81 9.80 -23.88
C GLU A 187 27.36 10.66 -22.73
N LEU A 188 26.84 10.44 -21.52
CA LEU A 188 27.21 11.20 -20.32
C LEU A 188 28.33 10.55 -19.49
N THR A 189 29.00 9.52 -20.01
CA THR A 189 29.96 8.71 -19.25
C THR A 189 31.07 9.57 -18.61
N ARG A 190 31.64 10.50 -19.40
CA ARG A 190 32.70 11.40 -18.92
C ARG A 190 32.19 12.39 -17.87
N LEU A 191 31.00 12.96 -18.09
CA LEU A 191 30.39 13.89 -17.14
C LEU A 191 30.07 13.20 -15.81
N ARG A 192 29.45 12.01 -15.86
CA ARG A 192 29.15 11.22 -14.65
C ARG A 192 30.43 10.86 -13.89
N ALA A 193 31.50 10.49 -14.58
CA ALA A 193 32.78 10.21 -13.94
C ALA A 193 33.42 11.46 -13.30
N ALA A 194 33.29 12.63 -13.95
CA ALA A 194 33.79 13.89 -13.42
C ALA A 194 33.01 14.34 -12.16
N VAL A 195 31.68 14.18 -12.14
CA VAL A 195 30.87 14.48 -10.96
C VAL A 195 31.15 13.47 -9.84
N ALA A 196 31.23 12.18 -10.17
CA ALA A 196 31.47 11.12 -9.19
C ALA A 196 32.86 11.22 -8.52
N SER A 197 33.84 11.87 -9.15
CA SER A 197 35.17 12.09 -8.56
C SER A 197 35.25 13.29 -7.62
N GLN A 198 34.19 14.10 -7.53
CA GLN A 198 34.13 15.24 -6.62
C GLN A 198 33.85 14.80 -5.16
N PRO A 199 34.23 15.61 -4.16
CA PRO A 199 33.80 15.41 -2.78
C PRO A 199 32.27 15.42 -2.65
N LEU A 200 31.72 14.56 -1.78
CA LEU A 200 30.28 14.39 -1.60
C LEU A 200 29.54 15.69 -1.25
N VAL A 201 30.20 16.57 -0.48
CA VAL A 201 29.64 17.89 -0.12
C VAL A 201 29.45 18.77 -1.35
N LEU A 202 30.38 18.73 -2.31
CA LEU A 202 30.26 19.50 -3.55
C LEU A 202 29.13 18.95 -4.42
N GLN A 203 29.06 17.63 -4.59
CA GLN A 203 27.96 16.99 -5.33
C GLN A 203 26.58 17.37 -4.75
N PHE A 204 26.47 17.42 -3.42
CA PHE A 204 25.24 17.83 -2.74
C PHE A 204 24.86 19.29 -3.06
N VAL A 205 25.83 20.22 -2.99
CA VAL A 205 25.58 21.64 -3.33
C VAL A 205 25.22 21.79 -4.80
N GLU A 206 25.91 21.09 -5.71
CA GLU A 206 25.62 21.11 -7.14
C GLU A 206 24.21 20.59 -7.43
N ILE A 207 23.80 19.47 -6.81
CA ILE A 207 22.44 18.93 -6.97
C ILE A 207 21.41 19.95 -6.50
N MET A 208 21.55 20.49 -5.29
CA MET A 208 20.62 21.49 -4.74
C MET A 208 20.47 22.71 -5.66
N PHE A 209 21.60 23.26 -6.13
CA PHE A 209 21.60 24.42 -7.02
C PHE A 209 20.93 24.11 -8.36
N LEU A 210 21.29 22.99 -8.99
CA LEU A 210 20.74 22.60 -10.29
C LEU A 210 19.26 22.28 -10.21
N THR A 211 18.81 21.59 -9.16
CA THR A 211 17.38 21.31 -8.97
C THR A 211 16.58 22.59 -8.81
N ASP A 212 17.05 23.54 -8.00
CA ASP A 212 16.36 24.82 -7.78
C ASP A 212 16.33 25.67 -9.06
N LEU A 213 17.46 25.74 -9.77
CA LEU A 213 17.56 26.47 -11.03
C LEU A 213 16.58 25.92 -12.08
N VAL A 214 16.56 24.60 -12.29
CA VAL A 214 15.67 23.95 -13.26
C VAL A 214 14.21 24.08 -12.82
N GLN A 215 13.91 23.87 -11.54
CA GLN A 215 12.56 23.99 -11.00
C GLN A 215 12.01 25.41 -11.17
N TYR A 216 12.83 26.44 -10.91
CA TYR A 216 12.43 27.84 -11.12
C TYR A 216 12.02 28.10 -12.57
N TRP A 217 12.87 27.72 -13.53
CA TRP A 217 12.59 27.96 -14.94
C TRP A 217 11.39 27.17 -15.44
N LEU A 218 11.27 25.90 -15.03
CA LEU A 218 10.14 25.06 -15.42
C LEU A 218 8.82 25.58 -14.84
N HIS A 219 8.83 26.01 -13.57
CA HIS A 219 7.68 26.69 -12.96
C HIS A 219 7.33 27.98 -13.70
N ARG A 220 8.34 28.78 -14.08
CA ARG A 220 8.15 30.00 -14.88
C ARG A 220 7.58 29.71 -16.27
N PHE A 221 7.94 28.61 -16.93
CA PHE A 221 7.36 28.23 -18.22
C PHE A 221 5.90 27.77 -18.13
N PHE A 222 5.44 27.33 -16.95
CA PHE A 222 4.02 27.02 -16.71
C PHE A 222 3.14 28.24 -16.47
N HIS A 223 3.75 29.41 -16.21
CA HIS A 223 3.07 30.68 -16.02
C HIS A 223 3.15 31.55 -17.28
#